data_AF-A0ABD0ZD10-F1
#
_entry.id   AF-A0ABD0ZD10-F1
#
_cell.length_a   1.000
_cell.length_b   1.000
_cell.length_c   1.000
_cell.angle_alpha   90.00
_cell.angle_beta   90.00
_cell.angle_gamma   90.00
#
_symmetry.space_group_name_H-M   'P 1'
#
loop_
_entity.id
_entity.type
_entity.pdbx_description
1 polymer ?
#
loop_
_entity_poly.entity_id
_entity_poly.type
_entity_poly.pdbx_seq_one_letter_code
_entity_poly.pdbx_strand_id
1 'polypeptide(L)'
;MNTKKLLKMAKKWQQRAALKRKRISFTRSNFTTSSSTAAEKGCFVVYMADKKCFAFPISYLSNSVFQELLKISEEEFGLPTGGPITLPFDSVFVEYLIKLIQRRMDGDTEKALLMSISSATCFLQCSSQQQEQHNNATQQLLVY
;
A
#
# COMPACT_ATOMS: atom_id res chain seq x y z
N MET A 1 6.14 -49.00 9.09
CA MET A 1 6.48 -47.60 9.49
C MET A 1 6.85 -47.60 10.97
N ASN A 2 7.99 -47.03 11.37
CA ASN A 2 8.53 -47.12 12.74
C ASN A 2 8.40 -45.78 13.49
N THR A 3 7.77 -45.78 14.66
CA THR A 3 7.46 -44.60 15.48
C THR A 3 8.70 -43.80 15.89
N LYS A 4 9.83 -44.47 16.13
CA LYS A 4 11.12 -43.83 16.46
C LYS A 4 11.66 -43.00 15.29
N LYS A 5 11.41 -43.44 14.06
CA LYS A 5 11.79 -42.72 12.83
C LYS A 5 10.95 -41.46 12.67
N LEU A 6 9.65 -41.55 12.96
CA LEU A 6 8.73 -40.41 12.92
C LEU A 6 9.12 -39.32 13.93
N LEU A 7 9.44 -39.71 15.17
CA LEU A 7 9.88 -38.76 16.21
C LEU A 7 11.18 -38.04 15.82
N LYS A 8 12.14 -38.77 15.22
CA LYS A 8 13.37 -38.16 14.66
C LYS A 8 13.06 -37.17 13.55
N MET A 9 12.13 -37.50 12.65
CA MET A 9 11.70 -36.59 11.60
C MET A 9 11.04 -35.35 12.22
N ALA A 10 10.02 -35.50 13.07
CA ALA A 10 9.36 -34.38 13.75
C ALA A 10 10.35 -33.44 14.45
N LYS A 11 11.36 -33.99 15.16
CA LYS A 11 12.42 -33.21 15.81
C LYS A 11 13.27 -32.41 14.81
N LYS A 12 13.62 -33.00 13.65
CA LYS A 12 14.34 -32.28 12.57
C LYS A 12 13.48 -31.19 11.92
N TRP A 13 12.18 -31.44 11.76
CA TRP A 13 11.25 -30.45 11.22
C TRP A 13 11.06 -29.27 12.18
N GLN A 14 10.91 -29.53 13.48
CA GLN A 14 10.86 -28.50 14.52
C GLN A 14 12.15 -27.66 14.55
N GLN A 15 13.32 -28.28 14.44
CA GLN A 15 14.59 -27.55 14.38
C GLN A 15 14.71 -26.68 13.12
N ARG A 16 14.30 -27.20 11.95
CA ARG A 16 14.29 -26.42 10.70
C ARG A 16 13.30 -25.25 10.77
N ALA A 17 12.12 -25.45 11.36
CA ALA A 17 11.14 -24.39 11.57
C ALA A 17 11.64 -23.33 12.57
N ALA A 18 12.29 -23.74 13.66
CA ALA A 18 12.90 -22.83 14.63
C ALA A 18 14.08 -22.03 14.03
N LEU A 19 14.90 -22.65 13.16
CA LEU A 19 15.98 -21.94 12.47
C LEU A 19 15.46 -20.91 11.46
N LYS A 20 14.32 -21.18 10.79
CA LYS A 20 13.62 -20.18 9.96
C LYS A 20 12.91 -19.09 10.78
N ARG A 21 12.77 -19.27 12.11
CA ARG A 21 12.36 -18.20 13.04
C ARG A 21 13.53 -17.31 13.49
N LYS A 22 14.75 -17.47 12.95
CA LYS A 22 15.60 -16.29 12.74
C LYS A 22 14.86 -15.44 11.71
N ARG A 23 13.94 -14.63 12.26
CA ARG A 23 13.18 -13.55 11.66
C ARG A 23 13.91 -13.13 10.40
N ILE A 24 13.25 -13.26 9.25
CA ILE A 24 13.70 -12.60 8.02
C ILE A 24 14.06 -11.21 8.50
N SER A 25 15.37 -10.91 8.59
CA SER A 25 15.81 -9.57 8.86
C SER A 25 15.34 -8.88 7.60
N PHE A 26 14.18 -8.24 7.68
CA PHE A 26 13.83 -7.19 6.76
C PHE A 26 15.10 -6.35 6.71
N THR A 27 15.72 -6.31 5.54
CA THR A 27 16.77 -5.35 5.27
C THR A 27 16.15 -4.03 5.65
N ARG A 28 16.53 -3.53 6.83
CA ARG A 28 16.17 -2.22 7.32
C ARG A 28 16.84 -1.30 6.34
N SER A 29 16.13 -0.95 5.26
CA SER A 29 16.49 0.20 4.47
C SER A 29 16.42 1.34 5.46
N ASN A 30 17.60 1.83 5.85
CA ASN A 30 17.78 2.90 6.80
C ASN A 30 17.20 4.17 6.17
N PHE A 31 15.88 4.36 6.26
CA PHE A 31 15.33 5.70 6.22
C PHE A 31 15.51 6.28 7.62
N THR A 32 16.70 6.84 7.85
CA THR A 32 17.03 7.61 9.04
C THR A 32 16.18 8.86 9.06
N THR A 33 15.09 8.85 9.83
CA THR A 33 14.65 10.08 10.49
C THR A 33 15.08 9.98 11.94
N SER A 34 16.08 10.78 12.26
CA SER A 34 16.60 10.98 13.60
C SER A 34 15.51 11.54 14.52
N SER A 35 14.84 10.68 15.29
CA SER A 35 14.52 11.01 16.69
C SER A 35 14.25 9.71 17.46
N SER A 36 15.20 9.36 18.30
CA SER A 36 14.97 8.50 19.45
C SER A 36 14.16 9.33 20.45
N THR A 37 12.86 9.09 20.56
CA THR A 37 12.07 9.21 21.81
C THR A 37 10.60 8.86 21.57
N ALA A 38 10.06 8.00 22.44
CA ALA A 38 8.64 7.77 22.73
C ALA A 38 7.84 6.81 21.81
N ALA A 39 7.80 5.55 22.29
CA ALA A 39 6.80 4.52 22.04
C ALA A 39 6.86 3.76 20.70
N GLU A 40 6.69 2.45 20.82
CA GLU A 40 6.42 1.46 19.77
C GLU A 40 5.11 1.76 19.02
N LYS A 41 5.00 2.94 18.40
CA LYS A 41 3.91 3.24 17.47
C LYS A 41 4.16 2.37 16.26
N GLY A 42 3.35 1.31 16.13
CA GLY A 42 3.47 0.32 15.06
C GLY A 42 3.52 0.96 13.67
N CYS A 43 3.84 0.14 12.67
CA CYS A 43 3.82 0.55 11.27
C CYS A 43 2.69 -0.15 10.53
N PHE A 44 2.15 0.50 9.52
CA PHE A 44 1.35 -0.16 8.48
C PHE A 44 2.19 -0.29 7.20
N VAL A 45 1.88 -1.31 6.39
CA VAL A 45 2.60 -1.61 5.16
C VAL A 45 1.68 -1.38 3.98
N VAL A 46 2.21 -0.67 2.97
CA VAL A 46 1.49 -0.39 1.73
C VAL A 46 2.32 -0.92 0.56
N TYR A 47 1.64 -1.58 -0.38
CA TYR A 47 2.18 -2.08 -1.63
C TYR A 47 1.91 -1.07 -2.74
N MET A 48 2.89 -0.89 -3.62
CA MET A 48 2.82 0.03 -4.74
C MET A 48 2.57 -0.73 -6.04
N ALA A 49 2.15 -0.03 -7.09
CA ALA A 49 1.92 -0.61 -8.41
C ALA A 49 3.19 -1.27 -8.99
N ASP A 50 4.37 -0.77 -8.64
CA ASP A 50 5.67 -1.32 -9.04
C ASP A 50 6.15 -2.48 -8.15
N LYS A 51 5.24 -3.05 -7.34
CA LYS A 51 5.47 -4.19 -6.43
C LYS A 51 6.46 -3.91 -5.29
N LYS A 52 6.86 -2.64 -5.08
CA LYS A 52 7.62 -2.25 -3.88
C LYS A 52 6.66 -2.07 -2.71
N CYS A 53 7.19 -2.21 -1.49
CA CYS A 53 6.43 -2.01 -0.27
C CYS A 53 7.12 -0.96 0.61
N PHE A 54 6.28 -0.15 1.28
CA PHE A 54 6.71 0.89 2.21
C PHE A 54 6.08 0.65 3.56
N ALA A 55 6.86 0.83 4.63
CA ALA A 55 6.39 0.76 6.00
C ALA A 55 6.30 2.18 6.57
N PHE A 56 5.08 2.58 6.92
CA PHE A 56 4.78 3.91 7.45
C PHE A 56 4.45 3.83 8.94
N PRO A 57 4.97 4.74 9.78
CA PRO A 57 4.49 4.88 11.15
C PRO A 57 2.98 5.13 11.17
N ILE A 58 2.25 4.54 12.12
CA ILE A 58 0.79 4.74 12.28
C ILE A 58 0.41 6.22 12.39
N SER A 59 1.31 7.11 12.83
CA SER A 59 1.07 8.56 12.85
C SER A 59 0.80 9.16 11.46
N TYR A 60 1.13 8.48 10.37
CA TYR A 60 0.78 8.92 9.02
C TYR A 60 -0.72 8.77 8.73
N LEU A 61 -1.44 7.91 9.46
CA LEU A 61 -2.90 7.75 9.26
C LEU A 61 -3.70 9.00 9.65
N SER A 62 -3.12 9.91 10.44
CA SER A 62 -3.73 11.21 10.76
C SER A 62 -3.36 12.32 9.78
N ASN A 63 -2.53 12.06 8.77
CA ASN A 63 -2.18 13.03 7.74
C ASN A 63 -3.24 13.00 6.61
N SER A 64 -3.75 14.17 6.23
CA SER A 64 -4.85 14.29 5.27
C SER A 64 -4.51 13.69 3.90
N VAL A 65 -3.26 13.87 3.44
CA VAL A 65 -2.80 13.32 2.16
C VAL A 65 -2.79 11.79 2.21
N PHE A 66 -2.33 11.20 3.30
CA PHE A 66 -2.38 9.75 3.47
C PHE A 66 -3.82 9.21 3.56
N GLN A 67 -4.74 9.95 4.17
CA GLN A 67 -6.15 9.58 4.17
C GLN A 67 -6.74 9.58 2.77
N GLU A 68 -6.44 10.60 1.96
CA GLU A 68 -6.88 10.66 0.56
C GLU A 68 -6.30 9.51 -0.26
N LEU A 69 -5.00 9.21 -0.10
CA LEU A 69 -4.38 8.06 -0.78
C LEU A 69 -5.04 6.73 -0.39
N LEU A 70 -5.36 6.54 0.88
CA LEU A 70 -6.03 5.33 1.36
C LEU A 70 -7.46 5.23 0.84
N LYS A 71 -8.15 6.36 0.70
CA LYS A 71 -9.47 6.42 0.07
C LYS A 71 -9.41 5.99 -1.40
N ILE A 72 -8.41 6.46 -2.13
CA ILE A 72 -8.19 6.02 -3.53
C ILE A 72 -7.91 4.53 -3.60
N SER A 73 -7.10 3.99 -2.66
CA SER A 73 -6.87 2.55 -2.55
C SER A 73 -8.17 1.77 -2.30
N GLU A 74 -9.03 2.27 -1.41
CA GLU A 74 -10.34 1.68 -1.15
C GLU A 74 -11.26 1.73 -2.37
N GLU A 75 -11.30 2.85 -3.10
CA GLU A 75 -12.12 2.99 -4.31
C GLU A 75 -11.70 2.03 -5.43
N GLU A 76 -10.39 1.81 -5.61
CA GLU A 76 -9.86 0.95 -6.67
C GLU A 76 -9.78 -0.53 -6.30
N PHE A 77 -9.38 -0.85 -5.06
CA PHE A 77 -9.11 -2.22 -4.62
C PHE A 77 -10.08 -2.75 -3.56
N GLY A 78 -10.94 -1.88 -3.01
CA GLY A 78 -11.82 -2.21 -1.89
C GLY A 78 -11.10 -2.21 -0.53
N LEU A 79 -11.89 -2.41 0.53
CA LEU A 79 -11.35 -2.59 1.88
C LEU A 79 -10.62 -3.94 1.99
N PRO A 80 -9.38 -3.97 2.51
CA PRO A 80 -8.66 -5.22 2.68
C PRO A 80 -9.24 -6.04 3.85
N THR A 81 -9.94 -7.14 3.56
CA THR A 81 -10.49 -8.09 4.56
C THR A 81 -9.41 -8.99 5.20
N GLY A 82 -8.13 -8.66 5.04
CA GLY A 82 -6.99 -9.49 5.47
C GLY A 82 -5.82 -9.52 4.48
N GLY A 83 -5.95 -8.81 3.35
CA GLY A 83 -4.89 -8.58 2.39
C GLY A 83 -4.07 -7.32 2.68
N PRO A 84 -2.98 -7.10 1.93
CA PRO A 84 -2.21 -5.87 2.03
C PRO A 84 -2.97 -4.66 1.48
N ILE A 85 -2.72 -3.48 2.04
CA ILE A 85 -3.15 -2.21 1.45
C ILE A 85 -2.31 -1.97 0.18
N THR A 86 -2.96 -1.70 -0.95
CA THR A 86 -2.28 -1.47 -2.23
C THR A 86 -2.67 -0.11 -2.79
N LEU A 87 -1.68 0.71 -3.14
CA LEU A 87 -1.86 2.02 -3.75
C LEU A 87 -1.62 1.97 -5.26
N PRO A 88 -2.40 2.71 -6.06
CA PRO A 88 -2.22 2.80 -7.50
C PRO A 88 -1.15 3.82 -7.91
N PHE A 89 -0.11 3.95 -7.09
CA PHE A 89 1.01 4.85 -7.33
C PHE A 89 2.31 4.06 -7.40
N ASP A 90 3.30 4.61 -8.11
CA ASP A 90 4.64 4.05 -8.12
C ASP A 90 5.42 4.45 -6.86
N SER A 91 6.53 3.74 -6.62
CA SER A 91 7.38 4.04 -5.47
C SER A 91 8.04 5.41 -5.51
N VAL A 92 8.25 5.97 -6.71
CA VAL A 92 8.93 7.26 -6.91
C VAL A 92 8.04 8.39 -6.40
N PHE A 93 6.75 8.35 -6.75
CA PHE A 93 5.75 9.29 -6.25
C PHE A 93 5.66 9.27 -4.73
N VAL A 94 5.59 8.08 -4.14
CA VAL A 94 5.49 7.93 -2.68
C VAL A 94 6.77 8.40 -1.97
N GLU A 95 7.95 8.15 -2.55
CA GLU A 95 9.20 8.67 -1.99
C GLU A 95 9.25 10.21 -2.01
N TYR A 96 8.78 10.82 -3.10
CA TYR A 96 8.64 12.27 -3.19
C TYR A 96 7.66 12.80 -2.13
N LEU A 97 6.50 12.16 -1.98
CA LEU A 97 5.49 12.54 -1.02
C LEU A 97 6.00 12.50 0.43
N ILE A 98 6.73 11.45 0.79
CA ILE A 98 7.35 11.32 2.12
C ILE A 98 8.27 12.51 2.39
N LYS A 99 9.12 12.89 1.42
CA LYS A 99 10.04 14.03 1.54
C LYS A 99 9.26 15.33 1.71
N LEU A 100 8.13 15.48 1.03
CA LEU A 100 7.27 16.66 1.11
C LEU A 100 6.63 16.80 2.50
N ILE A 101 6.08 15.71 3.04
CA ILE A 101 5.48 15.67 4.38
C ILE A 101 6.53 15.94 5.46
N GLN A 102 7.72 15.34 5.34
CA GLN A 102 8.81 15.53 6.31
C GLN A 102 9.34 16.98 6.34
N ARG A 103 9.25 17.70 5.22
CA ARG A 103 9.64 19.11 5.14
C ARG A 103 8.61 20.08 5.72
N ARG A 104 7.45 19.57 6.19
CA ARG A 104 6.23 20.33 6.49
C ARG A 104 5.80 21.21 5.32
N MET A 105 4.75 20.77 4.64
CA MET A 105 4.04 21.60 3.67
C MET A 105 3.27 22.71 4.40
N ASP A 106 3.17 23.88 3.78
CA ASP A 106 2.18 24.87 4.17
C ASP A 106 0.76 24.37 3.81
N GLY A 107 -0.25 24.89 4.49
CA GLY A 107 -1.62 24.43 4.33
C GLY A 107 -2.18 24.64 2.91
N ASP A 108 -1.72 25.66 2.19
CA ASP A 108 -2.17 25.93 0.83
C ASP A 108 -1.58 24.92 -0.16
N THR A 109 -0.29 24.57 -0.01
CA THR A 109 0.35 23.52 -0.81
C THR A 109 -0.26 22.14 -0.50
N GLU A 110 -0.55 21.83 0.77
CA GLU A 110 -1.25 20.59 1.14
C GLU A 110 -2.63 20.51 0.47
N LYS A 111 -3.39 21.61 0.53
CA LYS A 111 -4.70 21.70 -0.12
C LYS A 111 -4.63 21.61 -1.64
N ALA A 112 -3.64 22.25 -2.27
CA ALA A 112 -3.43 22.18 -3.71
C ALA A 112 -3.05 20.75 -4.15
N LEU A 113 -2.21 20.07 -3.37
CA LEU A 113 -1.86 18.67 -3.60
C LEU A 113 -3.10 17.76 -3.51
N LEU A 114 -3.88 17.89 -2.44
CA LEU A 114 -5.14 17.15 -2.28
C LEU A 114 -6.09 17.39 -3.45
N MET A 115 -6.29 18.66 -3.83
CA MET A 115 -7.15 19.02 -4.96
C MET A 115 -6.65 18.41 -6.27
N SER A 116 -5.33 18.37 -6.49
CA SER A 116 -4.74 17.72 -7.66
C SER A 116 -4.97 16.21 -7.65
N ILE A 117 -4.84 15.56 -6.49
CA ILE A 117 -5.04 14.11 -6.32
C ILE A 117 -6.51 13.76 -6.57
N SER A 118 -7.46 14.45 -5.92
CA SER A 118 -8.89 14.21 -6.10
C SER A 118 -9.37 14.56 -7.52
N SER A 119 -8.75 15.55 -8.17
CA SER A 119 -9.08 15.86 -9.57
C SER A 119 -8.61 14.76 -10.52
N ALA A 120 -7.44 14.17 -10.30
CA ALA A 120 -6.89 13.12 -11.14
C ALA A 120 -7.77 11.85 -11.11
N THR A 121 -8.31 11.49 -9.94
CA THR A 121 -9.23 10.36 -9.81
C THR A 121 -10.58 10.62 -10.49
N CYS A 122 -11.07 11.86 -10.43
CA CYS A 122 -12.30 12.25 -11.15
C CYS A 122 -12.16 12.13 -12.68
N PHE A 123 -11.00 12.50 -13.24
CA PHE A 123 -10.75 12.34 -14.68
C PHE A 123 -10.81 10.88 -15.13
N LEU A 124 -10.22 9.96 -14.35
CA LEU A 124 -10.27 8.52 -14.63
C LEU A 124 -11.72 8.01 -14.68
N GLN A 125 -12.55 8.50 -13.76
CA GLN A 125 -13.96 8.12 -13.65
C GLN A 125 -14.82 8.59 -14.84
N CYS A 126 -14.55 9.79 -15.37
CA CYS A 126 -15.24 10.31 -16.56
C CYS A 126 -14.87 9.56 -17.85
N SER A 127 -13.61 9.16 -18.03
CA SER A 127 -13.19 8.38 -19.21
C SER A 127 -13.85 7.00 -19.27
N SER A 128 -14.05 6.35 -18.11
CA SER A 128 -14.75 5.06 -18.02
C SER A 128 -16.21 5.16 -18.49
N GLN A 129 -16.91 6.23 -18.10
CA GLN A 129 -18.30 6.45 -18.54
C GLN A 129 -18.43 6.70 -20.05
N GLN A 130 -17.47 7.40 -20.67
CA GLN A 130 -17.50 7.64 -22.12
C GLN A 130 -17.29 6.36 -22.94
N GLN A 131 -16.41 5.46 -22.47
CA GLN A 131 -16.13 4.21 -23.17
C GLN A 131 -17.31 3.21 -23.07
N GLU A 132 -18.01 3.19 -21.94
CA GLU A 132 -19.20 2.36 -21.73
C GLU A 132 -20.38 2.83 -22.60
N GLN A 133 -20.60 4.15 -22.71
CA GLN A 133 -21.61 4.73 -23.63
C GLN A 133 -21.34 4.38 -25.10
N HIS A 134 -20.08 4.46 -25.54
CA HIS A 134 -19.71 4.12 -26.92
C HIS A 134 -19.90 2.62 -27.23
N ASN A 135 -19.54 1.74 -26.29
CA ASN A 135 -19.72 0.30 -26.42
C ASN A 135 -21.20 -0.10 -26.43
N ASN A 136 -22.04 0.56 -25.63
CA ASN A 136 -23.48 0.33 -25.59
C ASN A 136 -24.16 0.76 -26.89
N ALA A 137 -23.73 1.88 -27.48
CA ALA A 137 -24.25 2.36 -28.77
C ALA A 137 -23.85 1.44 -29.94
N THR A 138 -22.64 0.88 -29.92
CA THR A 138 -22.19 -0.07 -30.96
C THR A 138 -22.88 -1.43 -30.85
N GLN A 139 -23.22 -1.90 -29.65
CA GLN A 139 -24.00 -3.13 -29.47
C GLN A 139 -25.45 -3.00 -29.94
N GLN A 140 -26.07 -1.82 -29.84
CA GLN A 140 -27.43 -1.60 -30.36
C GLN A 140 -27.49 -1.54 -31.90
N LEU A 141 -26.39 -1.17 -32.57
CA LEU A 141 -26.33 -1.08 -34.03
C LEU A 141 -26.10 -2.42 -34.74
N LEU A 142 -25.60 -3.43 -34.02
CA LEU A 142 -25.33 -4.79 -34.53
C LEU A 142 -26.52 -5.76 -34.40
N VAL A 143 -27.67 -5.28 -33.89
CA VAL A 143 -28.89 -6.08 -33.68
C VAL A 143 -29.92 -5.87 -34.82
N TYR A 144 -29.54 -5.19 -35.90
CA TYR A 144 -30.35 -5.01 -37.12
C TYR A 144 -29.62 -5.56 -38.35
#